data_AF-A0A1Q7V491-F1
#
_entry.id   AF-A0A1Q7V491-F1
#
_cell.length_a   1.000
_cell.length_b   1.000
_cell.length_c   1.000
_cell.angle_alpha   90.00
_cell.angle_beta   90.00
_cell.angle_gamma   90.00
#
_symmetry.space_group_name_H-M   'P 1'
#
loop_
_entity.id
_entity.type
_entity.pdbx_description
1 polymer ?
#
loop_
_entity_poly.entity_id
_entity_poly.type
_entity_poly.pdbx_seq_one_letter_code
_entity_poly.pdbx_strand_id
1 'polypeptide(L)'
;MYGGTYRAYGLLVRSALALPELEPGEGAPEVEIRLGHPVPPESAQKSASVRATARRIRLGWAGVGTFTVRDGRDMVVCPARGADERAVRLYLLGPALAALLHQRGLLTLHASGVAVDGAAIAFLGASGWGKSTIAAALLAQGHALVADDVMAVDFSGIRPTVRPGFPQLKLWPDAAVALGELPGNLPRLRSDLEKRARRLERGFAPLALPLRVIYVLGEHGRSEVTRLRPADAIIELVRHTYGVRALAPVQPAERFRQYGRLATEVAVRRLRVVQSLAALSELAHLVAEDATHAA
;
A
#
# COMPACT_ATOMS: atom_id res chain seq x y z
N MET A 1 -17.59 4.92 -19.42
CA MET A 1 -17.11 6.02 -18.57
C MET A 1 -15.72 6.40 -19.05
N TYR A 2 -15.55 7.64 -19.48
CA TYR A 2 -14.25 8.14 -19.95
C TYR A 2 -13.31 8.38 -18.77
N GLY A 3 -12.01 8.30 -19.04
CA GLY A 3 -10.95 8.57 -18.06
C GLY A 3 -10.99 10.00 -17.50
N GLY A 4 -10.19 10.25 -16.47
CA GLY A 4 -10.17 11.53 -15.75
C GLY A 4 -8.84 11.82 -15.06
N THR A 5 -8.79 12.92 -14.31
CA THR A 5 -7.67 13.28 -13.44
C THR A 5 -8.02 12.95 -11.99
N TYR A 6 -7.08 12.35 -11.27
CA TYR A 6 -7.25 11.82 -9.93
C TYR A 6 -6.10 12.24 -9.02
N ARG A 7 -6.28 12.11 -7.70
CA ARG A 7 -5.23 12.31 -6.68
C ARG A 7 -4.84 10.97 -6.05
N ALA A 8 -3.53 10.73 -5.95
CA ALA A 8 -2.96 9.64 -5.15
C ALA A 8 -1.50 9.93 -4.81
N TYR A 9 -1.05 9.63 -3.59
CA TYR A 9 0.35 9.82 -3.14
C TYR A 9 0.88 11.25 -3.35
N GLY A 10 -0.01 12.24 -3.21
CA GLY A 10 0.30 13.65 -3.46
C GLY A 10 0.55 13.99 -4.94
N LEU A 11 0.18 13.11 -5.87
CA LEU A 11 0.34 13.29 -7.32
C LEU A 11 -1.01 13.52 -8.00
N LEU A 12 -1.01 14.36 -9.04
CA LEU A 12 -2.10 14.41 -10.02
C LEU A 12 -1.89 13.36 -11.11
N VAL A 13 -2.82 12.43 -11.25
CA VAL A 13 -2.77 11.29 -12.15
C VAL A 13 -3.87 11.41 -13.21
N ARG A 14 -3.52 11.65 -14.47
CA ARG A 14 -4.45 11.54 -15.60
C ARG A 14 -4.49 10.09 -16.06
N SER A 15 -5.67 9.49 -16.12
CA SER A 15 -5.84 8.10 -16.51
C SER A 15 -6.91 7.93 -17.59
N ALA A 16 -6.60 7.16 -18.63
CA ALA A 16 -7.56 6.73 -19.63
C ALA A 16 -8.58 5.71 -19.08
N LEU A 17 -8.21 4.96 -18.04
CA LEU A 17 -9.10 4.09 -17.27
C LEU A 17 -9.82 4.91 -16.20
N ALA A 18 -11.11 4.65 -15.99
CA ALA A 18 -11.82 5.18 -14.83
C ALA A 18 -11.28 4.54 -13.54
N LEU A 19 -10.94 5.37 -12.55
CA LEU A 19 -10.38 4.93 -11.27
C LEU A 19 -11.29 5.40 -10.12
N PRO A 20 -12.47 4.78 -9.91
CA PRO A 20 -13.41 5.17 -8.85
C PRO A 20 -12.85 5.00 -7.43
N GLU A 21 -11.77 4.24 -7.29
CA GLU A 21 -11.03 4.07 -6.03
C GLU A 21 -10.28 5.34 -5.60
N LEU A 22 -9.95 6.22 -6.55
CA LEU A 22 -9.23 7.46 -6.31
C LEU A 22 -10.18 8.65 -6.15
N GLU A 23 -9.70 9.70 -5.48
CA GLU A 23 -10.40 10.98 -5.43
C GLU A 23 -10.17 11.77 -6.72
N PRO A 24 -11.18 12.48 -7.24
CA PRO A 24 -11.01 13.37 -8.37
C PRO A 24 -9.94 14.44 -8.10
N GLY A 25 -9.19 14.80 -9.14
CA GLY A 25 -8.18 15.84 -9.11
C GLY A 25 -8.39 16.85 -10.24
N GLU A 26 -7.93 18.07 -10.01
CA GLU A 26 -7.94 19.14 -11.00
C GLU A 26 -6.53 19.72 -11.14
N GLY A 27 -6.15 20.09 -12.37
CA GLY A 27 -4.84 20.66 -12.69
C GLY A 27 -4.03 19.83 -13.69
N ALA A 28 -2.77 20.24 -13.89
CA ALA A 28 -1.85 19.57 -14.79
C ALA A 28 -1.38 18.23 -14.20
N PRO A 29 -1.48 17.11 -14.95
CA PRO A 29 -1.07 15.81 -14.42
C PRO A 29 0.46 15.68 -14.36
N GLU A 30 0.93 15.09 -13.27
CA GLU A 30 2.33 14.67 -13.09
C GLU A 30 2.58 13.23 -13.54
N VAL A 31 1.50 12.46 -13.68
CA VAL A 31 1.49 11.08 -14.14
C VAL A 31 0.40 10.90 -15.19
N GLU A 32 0.76 10.20 -16.27
CA GLU A 32 -0.15 9.85 -17.35
C GLU A 32 -0.27 8.33 -17.48
N ILE A 33 -1.50 7.83 -17.40
CA ILE A 33 -1.85 6.43 -17.55
C ILE A 33 -2.67 6.25 -18.83
N ARG A 34 -2.14 5.47 -19.76
CA ARG A 34 -2.71 5.26 -21.10
C ARG A 34 -3.03 3.79 -21.33
N LEU A 35 -4.07 3.54 -22.11
CA LEU A 35 -4.38 2.20 -22.59
C LEU A 35 -3.55 1.88 -23.83
N GLY A 36 -2.87 0.73 -23.80
CA GLY A 36 -2.24 0.12 -24.96
C GLY A 36 -3.10 -0.98 -25.56
N HIS A 37 -2.60 -1.63 -26.61
CA HIS A 37 -3.31 -2.72 -27.26
C HIS A 37 -3.46 -3.93 -26.33
N PRO A 38 -4.65 -4.57 -26.27
CA PRO A 38 -4.85 -5.76 -25.49
C PRO A 38 -3.90 -6.90 -25.90
N VAL A 39 -3.40 -7.63 -24.90
CA VAL A 39 -2.47 -8.76 -25.11
C VAL A 39 -3.20 -10.11 -24.99
N PRO A 40 -2.68 -11.19 -25.60
CA PRO A 40 -3.24 -12.53 -25.41
C PRO A 40 -3.25 -12.92 -23.91
N PRO A 41 -4.27 -13.64 -23.43
CA PRO A 41 -4.42 -13.98 -22.00
C PRO A 41 -3.26 -14.83 -21.44
N GLU A 42 -2.63 -15.62 -22.31
CA GLU A 42 -1.49 -16.51 -21.99
C GLU A 42 -0.12 -15.84 -22.15
N SER A 43 -0.06 -14.58 -22.60
CA SER A 43 1.21 -13.88 -22.89
C SER A 43 2.05 -13.54 -21.64
N ALA A 44 1.58 -13.94 -20.45
CA ALA A 44 2.30 -13.86 -19.19
C ALA A 44 2.33 -15.25 -18.54
N GLN A 45 3.49 -15.64 -17.99
CA GLN A 45 3.67 -16.89 -17.23
C GLN A 45 2.70 -16.97 -16.04
N LYS A 46 2.49 -18.18 -15.48
CA LYS A 46 1.69 -18.39 -14.25
C LYS A 46 2.19 -17.51 -13.08
N SER A 47 3.46 -17.11 -13.10
CA SER A 47 4.07 -16.15 -12.17
C SER A 47 4.21 -14.76 -12.80
N ALA A 48 4.31 -13.73 -11.95
CA ALA A 48 4.53 -12.36 -12.39
C ALA A 48 5.80 -12.25 -13.27
N SER A 49 5.64 -11.80 -14.52
CA SER A 49 6.78 -11.50 -15.39
C SER A 49 7.28 -10.08 -15.10
N VAL A 50 8.59 -9.93 -14.89
CA VAL A 50 9.21 -8.64 -14.57
C VAL A 50 10.41 -8.40 -15.45
N ARG A 51 10.50 -7.21 -16.04
CA ARG A 51 11.71 -6.69 -16.68
C ARG A 51 11.92 -5.25 -16.21
N ALA A 52 13.04 -4.99 -15.54
CA ALA A 52 13.31 -3.70 -14.93
C ALA A 52 14.67 -3.15 -15.35
N THR A 53 14.69 -1.87 -15.72
CA THR A 53 15.85 -0.99 -15.75
C THR A 53 15.58 0.19 -14.82
N ALA A 54 16.57 1.05 -14.59
CA ALA A 54 16.38 2.26 -13.79
C ALA A 54 15.23 3.15 -14.31
N ARG A 55 15.04 3.22 -15.63
CA ARG A 55 14.08 4.12 -16.29
C ARG A 55 12.80 3.45 -16.78
N ARG A 56 12.79 2.12 -16.92
CA ARG A 56 11.63 1.38 -17.44
C ARG A 56 11.41 0.10 -16.66
N ILE A 57 10.18 -0.07 -16.15
CA ILE A 57 9.76 -1.29 -15.46
C ILE A 57 8.55 -1.84 -16.19
N ARG A 58 8.61 -3.10 -16.60
CA ARG A 58 7.48 -3.83 -17.19
C ARG A 58 7.09 -4.97 -16.27
N LEU A 59 5.83 -5.00 -15.88
CA LEU A 59 5.20 -6.02 -15.07
C LEU A 59 4.10 -6.71 -15.88
N GLY A 60 3.87 -8.00 -15.68
CA GLY A 60 2.78 -8.70 -16.35
C GLY A 60 2.29 -9.93 -15.60
N TRP A 61 0.97 -10.17 -15.67
CA TRP A 61 0.28 -11.28 -15.02
C TRP A 61 -0.68 -11.95 -15.99
N ALA A 62 -0.72 -13.28 -15.97
CA ALA A 62 -1.65 -14.07 -16.76
C ALA A 62 -3.10 -13.66 -16.45
N GLY A 63 -3.92 -13.52 -17.49
CA GLY A 63 -5.34 -13.12 -17.35
C GLY A 63 -5.59 -11.66 -16.93
N VAL A 64 -4.57 -10.89 -16.54
CA VAL A 64 -4.72 -9.46 -16.17
C VAL A 64 -4.18 -8.56 -17.27
N GLY A 65 -2.95 -8.81 -17.74
CA GLY A 65 -2.28 -7.99 -18.74
C GLY A 65 -0.91 -7.48 -18.30
N THR A 66 -0.41 -6.44 -18.96
CA THR A 66 0.94 -5.90 -18.73
C THR A 66 0.91 -4.40 -18.47
N PHE A 67 1.81 -3.96 -17.60
CA PHE A 67 1.95 -2.59 -17.13
C PHE A 67 3.38 -2.16 -17.39
N THR A 68 3.58 -1.11 -18.18
CA THR A 68 4.91 -0.55 -18.44
C THR A 68 5.00 0.85 -17.87
N VAL A 69 5.85 1.01 -16.87
CA VAL A 69 6.12 2.27 -16.19
C VAL A 69 7.43 2.86 -16.71
N ARG A 70 7.45 4.17 -16.99
CA ARG A 70 8.60 4.90 -17.50
C ARG A 70 8.81 6.20 -16.72
N ASP A 71 10.06 6.42 -16.29
CA ASP A 71 10.55 7.65 -15.67
C ASP A 71 9.70 8.18 -14.50
N GLY A 72 8.92 7.31 -13.86
CA GLY A 72 7.99 7.66 -12.79
C GLY A 72 6.83 8.57 -13.23
N ARG A 73 6.60 8.75 -14.54
CA ARG A 73 5.65 9.74 -15.10
C ARG A 73 4.66 9.15 -16.10
N ASP A 74 5.00 8.07 -16.78
CA ASP A 74 4.14 7.45 -17.79
C ASP A 74 3.90 5.99 -17.46
N MET A 75 2.65 5.55 -17.61
CA MET A 75 2.25 4.15 -17.47
C MET A 75 1.39 3.74 -18.67
N VAL A 76 1.81 2.70 -19.38
CA VAL A 76 1.00 2.06 -20.43
C VAL A 76 0.43 0.76 -19.88
N VAL A 77 -0.89 0.64 -19.89
CA VAL A 77 -1.65 -0.53 -19.44
C VAL A 77 -2.19 -1.26 -20.67
N CYS A 78 -1.68 -2.47 -20.92
CA CYS A 78 -2.20 -3.36 -21.96
C CYS A 78 -2.97 -4.51 -21.28
N PRO A 79 -4.29 -4.40 -21.12
CA PRO A 79 -5.08 -5.45 -20.46
C PRO A 79 -5.04 -6.75 -21.26
N ALA A 80 -5.17 -7.90 -20.58
CA ALA A 80 -5.41 -9.15 -21.27
C ALA A 80 -6.80 -9.15 -21.90
N ARG A 81 -6.98 -9.83 -23.04
CA ARG A 81 -8.30 -9.99 -23.64
C ARG A 81 -9.24 -10.68 -22.65
N GLY A 82 -10.39 -10.06 -22.36
CA GLY A 82 -11.38 -10.58 -21.41
C GLY A 82 -10.97 -10.43 -19.93
N ALA A 83 -9.96 -9.62 -19.61
CA ALA A 83 -9.55 -9.39 -18.22
C ALA A 83 -10.69 -8.77 -17.39
N ASP A 84 -10.82 -9.21 -16.14
CA ASP A 84 -11.63 -8.51 -15.14
C ASP A 84 -11.07 -7.09 -14.92
N GLU A 85 -11.88 -6.08 -15.22
CA GLU A 85 -11.48 -4.68 -15.06
C GLU A 85 -11.08 -4.36 -13.61
N ARG A 86 -11.74 -4.99 -12.62
CA ARG A 86 -11.38 -4.82 -11.21
C ARG A 86 -9.99 -5.37 -10.93
N ALA A 87 -9.63 -6.51 -11.51
CA ALA A 87 -8.28 -7.04 -11.43
C ALA A 87 -7.28 -6.08 -12.11
N VAL A 88 -7.57 -5.56 -13.30
CA VAL A 88 -6.68 -4.59 -13.97
C VAL A 88 -6.43 -3.38 -13.07
N ARG A 89 -7.48 -2.78 -12.48
CA ARG A 89 -7.34 -1.64 -11.56
C ARG A 89 -6.61 -2.00 -10.27
N LEU A 90 -6.85 -3.19 -9.71
CA LEU A 90 -6.14 -3.69 -8.53
C LEU A 90 -4.63 -3.78 -8.75
N TYR A 91 -4.21 -4.31 -9.91
CA TYR A 91 -2.79 -4.42 -10.24
C TYR A 91 -2.17 -3.09 -10.68
N LEU A 92 -2.98 -2.20 -11.26
CA LEU A 92 -2.60 -0.82 -11.57
C LEU A 92 -2.30 -0.05 -10.28
N LEU A 93 -3.26 0.01 -9.35
CA LEU A 93 -3.18 0.79 -8.11
C LEU A 93 -2.31 0.11 -7.03
N GLY A 94 -1.92 -1.14 -7.22
CA GLY A 94 -0.98 -1.85 -6.36
C GLY A 94 0.43 -1.89 -6.97
N PRO A 95 0.88 -3.02 -7.54
CA PRO A 95 2.27 -3.17 -7.99
C PRO A 95 2.74 -2.19 -9.05
N ALA A 96 1.90 -1.82 -10.02
CA ALA A 96 2.34 -0.91 -11.08
C ALA A 96 2.56 0.50 -10.55
N LEU A 97 1.66 0.98 -9.68
CA LEU A 97 1.82 2.26 -9.00
C LEU A 97 3.01 2.26 -8.03
N ALA A 98 3.24 1.17 -7.30
CA ALA A 98 4.44 1.02 -6.46
C ALA A 98 5.74 1.14 -7.29
N ALA A 99 5.80 0.53 -8.48
CA ALA A 99 6.93 0.66 -9.38
C ALA A 99 7.13 2.10 -9.88
N LEU A 100 6.04 2.84 -10.13
CA LEU A 100 6.07 4.25 -10.48
C LEU A 100 6.64 5.11 -9.35
N LEU A 101 6.15 4.92 -8.13
CA LEU A 101 6.62 5.63 -6.94
C LEU A 101 8.10 5.35 -6.68
N HIS A 102 8.55 4.11 -6.92
CA HIS A 102 9.95 3.75 -6.85
C HIS A 102 10.84 4.49 -7.85
N GLN A 103 10.39 4.70 -9.08
CA GLN A 103 11.15 5.52 -10.05
C GLN A 103 11.23 7.00 -9.64
N ARG A 104 10.29 7.46 -8.80
CA ARG A 104 10.30 8.80 -8.20
C ARG A 104 11.12 8.89 -6.90
N GLY A 105 11.86 7.83 -6.56
CA GLY A 105 12.74 7.82 -5.38
C GLY A 105 12.05 7.53 -4.06
N LEU A 106 10.76 7.19 -4.06
CA LEU A 106 10.04 6.83 -2.84
C LEU A 106 10.31 5.37 -2.45
N LEU A 107 10.35 5.10 -1.15
CA LEU A 107 10.34 3.73 -0.64
C LEU A 107 8.89 3.27 -0.52
N THR A 108 8.53 2.14 -1.15
CA THR A 108 7.18 1.58 -1.00
C THR A 108 7.20 0.32 -0.16
N LEU A 109 6.39 0.32 0.90
CA LEU A 109 6.23 -0.78 1.84
C LEU A 109 4.87 -1.44 1.63
N HIS A 110 4.82 -2.77 1.72
CA HIS A 110 3.58 -3.54 1.79
C HIS A 110 3.02 -3.45 3.20
N ALA A 111 2.39 -2.31 3.48
CA ALA A 111 1.95 -1.92 4.82
C ALA A 111 0.57 -1.26 4.78
N SER A 112 -0.08 -1.25 5.94
CA SER A 112 -1.24 -0.41 6.20
C SER A 112 -0.82 0.71 7.15
N GLY A 113 -1.17 1.95 6.84
CA GLY A 113 -0.78 3.13 7.59
C GLY A 113 -1.98 3.90 8.13
N VAL A 114 -1.91 4.33 9.38
CA VAL A 114 -2.97 5.08 10.07
C VAL A 114 -2.37 6.33 10.70
N ALA A 115 -3.12 7.42 10.70
CA ALA A 115 -2.80 8.66 11.36
C ALA A 115 -3.26 8.58 12.83
N VAL A 116 -2.30 8.65 13.75
CA VAL A 116 -2.53 8.71 15.20
C VAL A 116 -1.80 9.94 15.70
N ASP A 117 -2.52 10.85 16.35
CA ASP A 117 -1.95 12.05 16.98
C ASP A 117 -1.03 12.85 16.05
N GLY A 118 -1.53 13.16 14.84
CA GLY A 118 -0.81 13.97 13.85
C GLY A 118 0.38 13.29 13.17
N ALA A 119 0.63 12.00 13.41
CA ALA A 119 1.69 11.24 12.76
C ALA A 119 1.17 9.93 12.15
N ALA A 120 1.85 9.45 11.13
CA ALA A 120 1.58 8.14 10.56
C ALA A 120 2.25 7.04 11.38
N ILE A 121 1.53 5.94 11.60
CA ILE A 121 2.04 4.67 12.07
C ILE A 121 1.85 3.62 10.98
N ALA A 122 2.74 2.63 10.90
CA ALA A 122 2.70 1.58 9.88
C ALA A 122 2.55 0.20 10.49
N PHE A 123 1.83 -0.69 9.80
CA PHE A 123 1.78 -2.12 10.09
C PHE A 123 2.37 -2.90 8.92
N LEU A 124 3.46 -3.63 9.16
CA LEU A 124 4.07 -4.58 8.22
C LEU A 124 3.80 -6.01 8.69
N GLY A 125 3.80 -6.95 7.77
CA GLY A 125 3.55 -8.35 8.07
C GLY A 125 3.17 -9.10 6.80
N ALA A 126 3.15 -10.43 6.87
CA ALA A 126 2.79 -11.23 5.71
C ALA A 126 1.31 -10.98 5.29
N SER A 127 0.94 -11.44 4.10
CA SER A 127 -0.47 -11.41 3.70
C SER A 127 -1.30 -12.22 4.69
N GLY A 128 -2.47 -11.70 5.08
CA GLY A 128 -3.34 -12.36 6.06
C GLY A 128 -2.99 -12.11 7.54
N TRP A 129 -1.86 -11.47 7.86
CA TRP A 129 -1.47 -11.22 9.26
C TRP A 129 -2.25 -10.09 9.95
N GLY A 130 -3.24 -9.51 9.29
CA GLY A 130 -4.15 -8.53 9.91
C GLY A 130 -3.75 -7.05 9.80
N LYS A 131 -2.76 -6.67 8.97
CA LYS A 131 -2.38 -5.25 8.76
C LYS A 131 -3.58 -4.32 8.51
N SER A 132 -4.36 -4.64 7.48
CA SER A 132 -5.55 -3.87 7.09
C SER A 132 -6.67 -3.98 8.14
N THR A 133 -6.72 -5.08 8.89
CA THR A 133 -7.69 -5.30 9.96
C THR A 133 -7.41 -4.41 11.17
N ILE A 134 -6.15 -4.33 11.62
CA ILE A 134 -5.74 -3.43 12.71
C ILE A 134 -5.93 -1.98 12.29
N ALA A 135 -5.56 -1.64 11.05
CA ALA A 135 -5.81 -0.30 10.52
C ALA A 135 -7.30 0.05 10.58
N ALA A 136 -8.17 -0.88 10.16
CA ALA A 136 -9.60 -0.66 10.19
C ALA A 136 -10.19 -0.58 11.61
N ALA A 137 -9.62 -1.31 12.58
CA ALA A 137 -9.98 -1.19 14.00
C ALA A 137 -9.62 0.20 14.57
N LEU A 138 -8.44 0.74 14.24
CA LEU A 138 -8.07 2.10 14.59
C LEU A 138 -8.99 3.15 13.93
N LEU A 139 -9.39 2.93 12.67
CA LEU A 139 -10.38 3.79 12.02
C LEU A 139 -11.73 3.78 12.75
N ALA A 140 -12.18 2.61 13.24
CA ALA A 140 -13.39 2.50 14.04
C ALA A 140 -13.29 3.26 15.38
N GLN A 141 -12.07 3.54 15.85
CA GLN A 141 -11.79 4.37 17.02
C GLN A 141 -11.57 5.86 16.70
N GLY A 142 -11.86 6.28 15.46
CA GLY A 142 -11.81 7.69 15.06
C GLY A 142 -10.47 8.16 14.49
N HIS A 143 -9.50 7.26 14.32
CA HIS A 143 -8.27 7.56 13.58
C HIS A 143 -8.52 7.60 12.06
N ALA A 144 -7.54 8.08 11.30
CA ALA A 144 -7.67 8.23 9.84
C ALA A 144 -6.71 7.31 9.09
N LEU A 145 -7.17 6.70 8.00
CA LEU A 145 -6.30 5.93 7.10
C LEU A 145 -5.33 6.86 6.37
N VAL A 146 -4.08 6.46 6.26
CA VAL A 146 -3.08 7.12 5.40
C VAL A 146 -2.88 6.34 4.11
N ALA A 147 -2.71 5.02 4.21
CA ALA A 147 -2.53 4.14 3.06
C ALA A 147 -2.88 2.69 3.44
N ASP A 148 -3.25 1.88 2.47
CA ASP A 148 -3.38 0.43 2.64
C ASP A 148 -2.76 -0.29 1.43
N ASP A 149 -2.11 -1.42 1.67
CA ASP A 149 -1.37 -2.24 0.69
C ASP A 149 -0.09 -1.61 0.11
N VAL A 150 -0.13 -0.36 -0.36
CA VAL A 150 1.07 0.36 -0.84
C VAL A 150 1.25 1.62 -0.01
N MET A 151 2.23 1.62 0.90
CA MET A 151 2.58 2.77 1.72
C MET A 151 3.87 3.40 1.20
N ALA A 152 3.80 4.67 0.77
CA ALA A 152 4.94 5.37 0.19
C ALA A 152 5.61 6.29 1.21
N VAL A 153 6.88 6.03 1.49
CA VAL A 153 7.71 6.82 2.40
C VAL A 153 8.60 7.75 1.58
N ASP A 154 8.55 9.03 1.93
CA ASP A 154 9.33 10.12 1.35
C ASP A 154 10.42 10.58 2.33
N PHE A 155 11.61 10.79 1.79
CA PHE A 155 12.82 11.16 2.51
C PHE A 155 13.33 12.56 2.12
N SER A 156 12.59 13.32 1.31
CA SER A 156 13.02 14.65 0.86
C SER A 156 13.10 15.69 1.98
N GLY A 157 12.40 15.46 3.10
CA GLY A 157 12.40 16.32 4.27
C GLY A 157 13.39 15.90 5.37
N ILE A 158 13.35 16.64 6.49
CA ILE A 158 14.19 16.39 7.68
C ILE A 158 13.86 15.03 8.31
N ARG A 159 12.57 14.66 8.36
CA ARG A 159 12.09 13.37 8.86
C ARG A 159 11.40 12.59 7.73
N PRO A 160 11.40 11.24 7.77
CA PRO A 160 10.64 10.45 6.83
C PRO A 160 9.14 10.74 6.99
N THR A 161 8.46 10.95 5.86
CA THR A 161 7.02 11.21 5.84
C THR A 161 6.30 10.17 4.99
N VAL A 162 5.02 9.96 5.24
CA VAL A 162 4.18 9.03 4.48
C VAL A 162 3.25 9.85 3.60
N ARG A 163 3.27 9.57 2.30
CA ARG A 163 2.33 10.19 1.37
C ARG A 163 0.97 9.46 1.43
N PRO A 164 -0.17 10.18 1.53
CA PRO A 164 -1.49 9.54 1.56
C PRO A 164 -1.74 8.77 0.26
N GLY A 165 -2.14 7.51 0.36
CA GLY A 165 -2.41 6.67 -0.81
C GLY A 165 -3.68 7.08 -1.51
N PHE A 166 -4.79 6.48 -1.10
CA PHE A 166 -6.14 6.80 -1.54
C PHE A 166 -7.15 6.19 -0.53
N PRO A 167 -8.40 6.70 -0.45
CA PRO A 167 -9.34 6.36 0.62
C PRO A 167 -10.00 4.99 0.42
N GLN A 168 -9.22 3.91 0.45
CA GLN A 168 -9.72 2.55 0.32
C GLN A 168 -8.99 1.56 1.23
N LEU A 169 -9.75 0.80 2.01
CA LEU A 169 -9.29 -0.35 2.79
C LEU A 169 -9.60 -1.67 2.08
N LYS A 170 -8.68 -2.63 2.16
CA LYS A 170 -8.83 -3.99 1.61
C LYS A 170 -9.07 -4.97 2.74
N LEU A 171 -10.30 -5.45 2.91
CA LEU A 171 -10.71 -6.29 4.04
C LEU A 171 -11.13 -7.68 3.59
N TRP A 172 -10.79 -8.71 4.36
CA TRP A 172 -11.46 -10.01 4.22
C TRP A 172 -12.87 -9.94 4.81
N PRO A 173 -13.82 -10.80 4.38
CA PRO A 173 -15.20 -10.75 4.85
C PRO A 173 -15.35 -10.83 6.37
N ASP A 174 -14.57 -11.66 7.04
CA ASP A 174 -14.52 -11.82 8.49
C ASP A 174 -14.10 -10.52 9.21
N ALA A 175 -13.06 -9.84 8.70
CA ALA A 175 -12.63 -8.55 9.21
C ALA A 175 -13.69 -7.47 9.01
N ALA A 176 -14.41 -7.48 7.87
CA ALA A 176 -15.52 -6.56 7.64
C ALA A 176 -16.67 -6.79 8.64
N VAL A 177 -17.06 -8.06 8.86
CA VAL A 177 -18.09 -8.41 9.85
C VAL A 177 -17.70 -7.97 11.26
N ALA A 178 -16.45 -8.18 11.66
CA ALA A 178 -15.95 -7.77 12.99
C ALA A 178 -16.01 -6.25 13.21
N LEU A 179 -16.08 -5.46 12.14
CA LEU A 179 -16.21 -4.01 12.17
C LEU A 179 -17.66 -3.53 11.99
N GLY A 180 -18.63 -4.45 12.02
CA GLY A 180 -20.05 -4.16 11.83
C GLY A 180 -20.47 -3.93 10.38
N GLU A 181 -19.63 -4.26 9.40
CA GLU A 181 -19.95 -4.12 7.98
C GLU A 181 -20.59 -5.40 7.44
N LEU A 182 -21.49 -5.25 6.46
CA LEU A 182 -22.04 -6.38 5.71
C LEU A 182 -21.16 -6.64 4.46
N PRO A 183 -20.42 -7.76 4.38
CA PRO A 183 -19.49 -8.00 3.26
C PRO A 183 -20.18 -8.06 1.89
N GLY A 184 -21.48 -8.34 1.84
CA GLY A 184 -22.28 -8.34 0.61
C GLY A 184 -22.49 -6.95 0.00
N ASN A 185 -22.39 -5.90 0.82
CA ASN A 185 -22.53 -4.50 0.38
C ASN A 185 -21.20 -3.91 -0.11
N LEU A 186 -20.08 -4.59 0.16
CA LEU A 186 -18.76 -4.16 -0.27
C LEU A 186 -18.39 -4.86 -1.58
N PRO A 187 -17.90 -4.13 -2.59
CA PRO A 187 -17.43 -4.75 -3.82
C PRO A 187 -16.22 -5.66 -3.57
N ARG A 188 -16.14 -6.77 -4.30
CA ARG A 188 -14.93 -7.60 -4.39
C ARG A 188 -13.80 -6.81 -5.06
N LEU A 189 -12.55 -7.03 -4.63
CA LEU A 189 -11.37 -6.46 -5.30
C LEU A 189 -11.14 -7.03 -6.70
N ARG A 190 -11.56 -8.27 -6.94
CA ARG A 190 -11.61 -8.95 -8.24
C ARG A 190 -12.54 -10.15 -8.15
N SER A 191 -13.04 -10.64 -9.28
CA SER A 191 -14.10 -11.66 -9.33
C SER A 191 -13.79 -12.96 -8.57
N ASP A 192 -12.55 -13.44 -8.66
CA ASP A 192 -12.04 -14.68 -8.07
C ASP A 192 -11.49 -14.53 -6.62
N LEU A 193 -11.68 -13.36 -5.99
CA LEU A 193 -11.15 -13.07 -4.66
C LEU A 193 -12.25 -12.56 -3.72
N GLU A 194 -12.43 -13.23 -2.58
CA GLU A 194 -13.43 -12.82 -1.58
C GLU A 194 -13.05 -11.53 -0.83
N LYS A 195 -11.81 -11.06 -0.95
CA LYS A 195 -11.36 -9.82 -0.33
C LYS A 195 -12.13 -8.62 -0.90
N ARG A 196 -12.69 -7.81 -0.01
CA ARG A 196 -13.57 -6.67 -0.26
C ARG A 196 -12.82 -5.35 -0.29
N ALA A 197 -13.32 -4.39 -1.06
CA ALA A 197 -12.85 -3.01 -1.09
C ALA A 197 -13.84 -2.13 -0.31
N ARG A 198 -13.38 -1.51 0.77
CA ARG A 198 -14.13 -0.54 1.56
C ARG A 198 -13.62 0.85 1.24
N ARG A 199 -14.32 1.58 0.37
CA ARG A 199 -14.04 2.99 0.09
C ARG A 199 -14.46 3.83 1.29
N LEU A 200 -13.64 4.80 1.66
CA LEU A 200 -13.89 5.69 2.79
C LEU A 200 -14.46 7.01 2.27
N GLU A 201 -15.55 7.47 2.88
CA GLU A 201 -16.07 8.82 2.68
C GLU A 201 -15.50 9.82 3.69
N ARG A 202 -15.07 9.30 4.85
CA ARG A 202 -14.47 10.04 5.97
C ARG A 202 -13.37 9.19 6.61
N GLY A 203 -12.51 9.81 7.40
CA GLY A 203 -11.43 9.10 8.10
C GLY A 203 -10.27 8.71 7.17
N PHE A 204 -9.93 9.59 6.23
CA PHE A 204 -8.73 9.50 5.40
C PHE A 204 -7.86 10.75 5.61
N ALA A 205 -6.55 10.57 5.76
CA ALA A 205 -5.62 11.66 5.98
C ALA A 205 -5.34 12.40 4.66
N PRO A 206 -5.58 13.72 4.56
CA PRO A 206 -5.46 14.44 3.29
C PRO A 206 -4.02 14.85 2.94
N LEU A 207 -3.13 14.88 3.93
CA LEU A 207 -1.77 15.41 3.80
C LEU A 207 -0.72 14.39 4.23
N ALA A 208 0.50 14.56 3.74
CA ALA A 208 1.63 13.76 4.19
C ALA A 208 1.90 13.97 5.67
N LEU A 209 2.19 12.87 6.38
CA LEU A 209 2.41 12.88 7.82
C LEU A 209 3.80 12.33 8.16
N PRO A 210 4.48 12.85 9.20
CA PRO A 210 5.72 12.24 9.69
C PRO A 210 5.46 10.79 10.10
N LEU A 211 6.38 9.89 9.74
CA LEU A 211 6.30 8.49 10.13
C LEU A 211 6.90 8.34 11.54
N ARG A 212 6.06 7.99 12.52
CA ARG A 212 6.48 7.91 13.94
C ARG A 212 6.93 6.51 14.34
N VAL A 213 6.14 5.51 14.00
CA VAL A 213 6.42 4.12 14.40
C VAL A 213 5.99 3.14 13.33
N ILE A 214 6.77 2.07 13.23
CA ILE A 214 6.54 0.94 12.36
C ILE A 214 6.38 -0.31 13.24
N TYR A 215 5.22 -0.95 13.17
CA TYR A 215 4.93 -2.23 13.79
C TYR A 215 5.08 -3.37 12.79
N VAL A 216 6.02 -4.27 13.06
CA VAL A 216 6.17 -5.55 12.36
C VAL A 216 5.33 -6.58 13.12
N LEU A 217 4.25 -7.02 12.50
CA LEU A 217 3.39 -8.06 13.06
C LEU A 217 4.18 -9.35 13.21
N GLY A 218 4.18 -9.92 14.41
CA GLY A 218 4.89 -11.14 14.80
C GLY A 218 3.97 -12.36 14.93
N GLU A 219 4.57 -13.53 15.09
CA GLU A 219 3.86 -14.79 15.34
C GLU A 219 3.04 -14.78 16.63
N HIS A 220 2.07 -15.69 16.69
CA HIS A 220 1.02 -15.77 17.70
C HIS A 220 1.56 -15.82 19.13
N GLY A 221 0.98 -15.00 20.01
CA GLY A 221 1.33 -14.95 21.42
C GLY A 221 0.46 -13.96 22.17
N ARG A 222 0.87 -13.60 23.38
CA ARG A 222 0.26 -12.47 24.10
C ARG A 222 0.54 -11.18 23.33
N SER A 223 -0.40 -10.24 23.39
CA SER A 223 -0.23 -8.93 22.79
C SER A 223 0.92 -8.21 23.50
N GLU A 224 2.04 -8.05 22.80
CA GLU A 224 3.23 -7.40 23.33
C GLU A 224 3.94 -6.59 22.24
N VAL A 225 4.54 -5.47 22.67
CA VAL A 225 5.32 -4.59 21.81
C VAL A 225 6.77 -4.61 22.28
N THR A 226 7.68 -4.91 21.35
CA THR A 226 9.13 -4.94 21.64
C THR A 226 9.89 -4.15 20.58
N ARG A 227 10.90 -3.37 20.99
CA ARG A 227 11.73 -2.61 20.03
C ARG A 227 12.65 -3.57 19.27
N LEU A 228 12.74 -3.40 17.95
CA LEU A 228 13.71 -4.12 17.13
C LEU A 228 15.05 -3.38 17.11
N ARG A 229 16.15 -4.15 17.09
CA ARG A 229 17.48 -3.59 16.82
C ARG A 229 17.52 -3.07 15.38
N PRO A 230 18.31 -2.03 15.08
CA PRO A 230 18.36 -1.46 13.73
C PRO A 230 18.65 -2.49 12.62
N ALA A 231 19.54 -3.46 12.87
CA ALA A 231 19.84 -4.52 11.92
C ALA A 231 18.61 -5.42 11.64
N ASP A 232 17.87 -5.82 12.67
CA ASP A 232 16.66 -6.63 12.51
C ASP A 232 15.55 -5.83 11.82
N ALA A 233 15.45 -4.53 12.13
CA ALA A 233 14.52 -3.62 11.47
C ALA A 233 14.78 -3.52 9.95
N ILE A 234 16.04 -3.38 9.53
CA ILE A 234 16.41 -3.38 8.11
C ILE A 234 15.97 -4.67 7.41
N ILE A 235 16.15 -5.84 8.05
CA ILE A 235 15.73 -7.13 7.49
C ILE A 235 14.21 -7.14 7.23
N GLU A 236 13.42 -6.66 8.20
CA GLU A 236 11.95 -6.61 8.05
C GLU A 236 11.52 -5.58 7.01
N LEU A 237 12.19 -4.42 6.94
CA LEU A 237 11.93 -3.40 5.92
C LEU A 237 12.20 -3.93 4.50
N VAL A 238 13.31 -4.65 4.31
CA VAL A 238 13.63 -5.32 3.03
C VAL A 238 12.57 -6.37 2.70
N ARG A 239 12.23 -7.23 3.66
CA ARG A 239 11.24 -8.32 3.50
C ARG A 239 9.89 -7.79 3.05
N HIS A 240 9.47 -6.67 3.61
CA HIS A 240 8.14 -6.10 3.41
C HIS A 240 8.14 -4.93 2.42
N THR A 241 9.24 -4.68 1.71
CA THR A 241 9.24 -3.73 0.59
C THR A 241 8.40 -4.26 -0.57
N TYR A 242 7.50 -3.43 -1.08
CA TYR A 242 6.59 -3.83 -2.14
C TYR A 242 7.37 -4.15 -3.42
N GLY A 243 7.16 -5.35 -3.98
CA GLY A 243 7.83 -5.76 -5.20
C GLY A 243 9.36 -5.84 -5.10
N VAL A 244 9.92 -6.03 -3.91
CA VAL A 244 11.38 -6.01 -3.66
C VAL A 244 12.19 -6.86 -4.67
N ARG A 245 11.71 -8.06 -5.02
CA ARG A 245 12.37 -8.93 -6.01
C ARG A 245 12.27 -8.39 -7.44
N ALA A 246 11.13 -7.80 -7.78
CA ALA A 246 10.87 -7.21 -9.09
C ALA A 246 11.67 -5.92 -9.32
N LEU A 247 11.97 -5.21 -8.23
CA LEU A 247 12.54 -3.86 -8.24
C LEU A 247 13.98 -3.80 -7.73
N ALA A 248 14.57 -4.94 -7.36
CA ALA A 248 15.96 -5.03 -6.89
C ALA A 248 17.00 -4.37 -7.82
N PRO A 249 16.88 -4.44 -9.17
CA PRO A 249 17.82 -3.76 -10.07
C PRO A 249 17.71 -2.23 -10.07
N VAL A 250 16.65 -1.66 -9.50
CA VAL A 250 16.38 -0.22 -9.55
C VAL A 250 16.99 0.45 -8.32
N GLN A 251 18.06 1.22 -8.52
CA GLN A 251 18.70 2.05 -7.48
C GLN A 251 18.95 1.33 -6.13
N PRO A 252 19.65 0.18 -6.11
CA PRO A 252 19.81 -0.63 -4.91
C PRO A 252 20.52 0.12 -3.76
N ALA A 253 21.52 0.95 -4.08
CA ALA A 253 22.27 1.72 -3.09
C ALA A 253 21.39 2.75 -2.38
N GLU A 254 20.58 3.50 -3.13
CA GLU A 254 19.67 4.49 -2.56
C GLU A 254 18.65 3.83 -1.63
N ARG A 255 18.07 2.72 -2.07
CA ARG A 255 17.12 1.96 -1.27
C ARG A 255 17.72 1.44 0.03
N PHE A 256 18.97 0.97 -0.01
CA PHE A 256 19.68 0.55 1.19
C PHE A 256 19.90 1.73 2.16
N ARG A 257 20.25 2.92 1.64
CA ARG A 257 20.32 4.15 2.46
C ARG A 257 18.98 4.48 3.11
N GLN A 258 17.87 4.35 2.37
CA GLN A 258 16.52 4.57 2.89
C GLN A 258 16.15 3.60 4.01
N TYR A 259 16.52 2.31 3.91
CA TYR A 259 16.33 1.35 5.00
C TYR A 259 17.12 1.72 6.25
N GLY A 260 18.40 2.09 6.08
CA GLY A 260 19.23 2.54 7.18
C GLY A 260 18.62 3.75 7.88
N ARG A 261 18.19 4.75 7.10
CA ARG A 261 17.57 5.97 7.60
C ARG A 261 16.28 5.69 8.36
N LEU A 262 15.40 4.81 7.86
CA LEU A 262 14.21 4.39 8.61
C LEU A 262 14.54 3.68 9.91
N ALA A 263 15.47 2.72 9.88
CA ALA A 263 15.82 1.95 11.05
C ALA A 263 16.49 2.79 12.15
N THR A 264 17.04 3.96 11.80
CA THR A 264 17.64 4.90 12.77
C THR A 264 16.71 6.03 13.20
N GLU A 265 15.88 6.56 12.29
CA GLU A 265 15.05 7.76 12.54
C GLU A 265 13.61 7.43 12.96
N VAL A 266 13.15 6.19 12.76
CA VAL A 266 11.79 5.75 13.08
C VAL A 266 11.84 4.56 14.04
N ALA A 267 11.00 4.57 15.06
CA ALA A 267 10.89 3.44 15.96
C ALA A 267 10.31 2.23 15.20
N VAL A 268 11.09 1.15 15.07
CA VAL A 268 10.61 -0.12 14.52
C VAL A 268 10.42 -1.11 15.65
N ARG A 269 9.20 -1.62 15.79
CA ARG A 269 8.76 -2.47 16.88
C ARG A 269 8.16 -3.76 16.35
N ARG A 270 8.34 -4.86 17.05
CA ARG A 270 7.61 -6.10 16.80
C ARG A 270 6.35 -6.07 17.66
N LEU A 271 5.20 -6.29 17.01
CA LEU A 271 3.89 -6.39 17.64
C LEU A 271 3.43 -7.84 17.51
N ARG A 272 3.54 -8.62 18.59
CA ARG A 272 2.87 -9.93 18.64
C ARG A 272 1.42 -9.70 19.00
N VAL A 273 0.53 -10.48 18.39
CA VAL A 273 -0.91 -10.31 18.57
C VAL A 273 -1.58 -11.65 18.82
N VAL A 274 -2.60 -11.63 19.67
CA VAL A 274 -3.61 -12.68 19.68
C VAL A 274 -4.44 -12.52 18.40
N GLN A 275 -4.48 -13.52 17.52
CA GLN A 275 -5.32 -13.48 16.33
C GLN A 275 -6.78 -13.75 16.70
N SER A 276 -7.40 -12.75 17.34
CA SER A 276 -8.80 -12.78 17.70
C SER A 276 -9.46 -11.49 17.24
N LEU A 277 -10.48 -11.62 16.38
CA LEU A 277 -11.29 -10.48 15.96
C LEU A 277 -12.00 -9.81 17.15
N ALA A 278 -12.30 -10.57 18.22
CA ALA A 278 -12.88 -10.03 19.45
C ALA A 278 -11.91 -9.13 20.24
N ALA A 279 -10.60 -9.34 20.10
CA ALA A 279 -9.58 -8.55 20.78
C ALA A 279 -9.11 -7.32 19.96
N LEU A 280 -9.70 -7.05 18.79
CA LEU A 280 -9.24 -5.98 17.89
C LEU A 280 -9.33 -4.59 18.51
N SER A 281 -10.39 -4.30 19.27
CA SER A 281 -10.57 -2.99 19.90
C SER A 281 -9.52 -2.73 20.98
N GLU A 282 -9.20 -3.74 21.79
CA GLU A 282 -8.14 -3.67 22.80
C GLU A 282 -6.76 -3.53 22.15
N LEU A 283 -6.49 -4.30 21.10
CA LEU A 283 -5.25 -4.21 20.33
C LEU A 283 -5.07 -2.81 19.70
N ALA A 284 -6.14 -2.24 19.15
CA ALA A 284 -6.10 -0.90 18.57
C ALA A 284 -5.81 0.18 19.63
N HIS A 285 -6.40 0.07 20.84
CA HIS A 285 -6.07 0.96 21.96
C HIS A 285 -4.60 0.85 22.37
N LEU A 286 -4.11 -0.38 22.57
CA LEU A 286 -2.72 -0.64 22.94
C LEU A 286 -1.74 -0.03 21.94
N VAL A 287 -2.04 -0.18 20.65
CA VAL A 287 -1.20 0.37 19.58
C VAL A 287 -1.27 1.91 19.53
N ALA A 288 -2.46 2.50 19.70
CA ALA A 288 -2.62 3.95 19.71
C ALA A 288 -1.86 4.60 20.89
N GLU A 289 -1.97 4.01 22.08
CA GLU A 289 -1.26 4.47 23.28
C GLU A 289 0.26 4.28 23.14
N ASP A 290 0.72 3.13 22.62
CA ASP A 290 2.13 2.89 22.38
C ASP A 290 2.71 3.89 21.36
N ALA A 291 1.94 4.20 20.31
CA ALA A 291 2.33 5.14 19.26
C ALA A 291 2.47 6.58 19.77
N THR A 292 1.64 7.03 20.71
CA THR A 292 1.77 8.39 21.28
C THR A 292 3.04 8.55 22.11
N HIS A 293 3.55 7.46 22.69
CA HIS A 293 4.77 7.46 23.50
C HIS A 293 6.03 7.00 22.73
N ALA A 294 5.90 6.71 21.44
CA ALA A 294 7.01 6.32 20.59
C ALA A 294 7.85 7.54 20.18
N ALA A 295 8.83 7.88 21.00
CA ALA A 295 9.93 8.80 20.67
C ALA A 295 11.14 8.06 20.06
#